data_AF-A0A9E3SLF2-F1
#
_entry.id   AF-A0A9E3SLF2-F1
#
_cell.length_a   1.000
_cell.length_b   1.000
_cell.length_c   1.000
_cell.angle_alpha   90.00
_cell.angle_beta   90.00
_cell.angle_gamma   90.00
#
_symmetry.space_group_name_H-M   'P 1'
#
loop_
_entity.id
_entity.type
_entity.pdbx_description
1 polymer ?
#
loop_
_entity_poly.entity_id
_entity_poly.type
_entity_poly.pdbx_seq_one_letter_code
_entity_poly.pdbx_strand_id
1 'polypeptide(L)'
;MGSKLKQVGLVVLGAALGVSASLHFSAIADRQASTLQLPVDDLRLFSEVFGRIKNDYVEPVEDRKLLKEAINGMLTGLDPHSAFLDQDAYKDLQVGTQGEFGGLGIEVGSEDGFVKVVAPIEDTPAHRAGIQAGDLIIKLDGASLKGVSLNDAVKKMRGKPNTEVTITVLRKGEPAPVDYKLKRDVIRVKSVKARMIEPGYGLLRVTQFQEHTGENLVQAVNDLNRQANGDLKGLVVDLRMNPGGLLNAAVAVSAAFLPKNALVVYTDGRTEDAKMRLTASKENYVRGSFREDYLAKLPPAAKTVPMVVLVNGGSASASEIVAGALQDHKRAAVIGTQTFGKGSVQTILPLPNNQAVKLTTARYYTPSGRSIQAKGIAPDIVVEDATADSRVFMREADLQRHLEGDDEKAKAGEAKAPAKPAPEAKAKEEPEAKAKAPAKAEGAAKPAADGKKEDLQLAAALKHLKGLPITAAAAK
;
A
#
# COMPACT_ATOMS: atom_id res chain seq x y z
N MET A 1 47.99 -44.16 -38.29
CA MET A 1 47.20 -43.07 -38.92
C MET A 1 45.83 -42.81 -38.29
N GLY A 2 45.29 -43.66 -37.40
CA GLY A 2 43.90 -43.52 -36.92
C GLY A 2 43.60 -42.43 -35.86
N SER A 3 44.57 -41.94 -35.07
CA SER A 3 44.26 -40.96 -34.00
C SER A 3 44.18 -39.51 -34.50
N LYS A 4 45.01 -39.14 -35.49
CA LYS A 4 44.98 -37.78 -36.07
C LYS A 4 43.69 -37.49 -36.84
N LEU A 5 43.15 -38.48 -37.56
CA LEU A 5 41.86 -38.37 -38.26
C LEU A 5 40.68 -38.22 -37.29
N LYS A 6 40.71 -38.88 -36.13
CA LYS A 6 39.68 -38.72 -35.08
C LYS A 6 39.73 -37.34 -34.43
N GLN A 7 40.93 -36.80 -34.19
CA GLN A 7 41.10 -35.45 -33.62
C GLN A 7 40.61 -34.36 -34.58
N VAL A 8 40.92 -34.49 -35.88
CA VAL A 8 40.42 -33.55 -36.90
C VAL A 8 38.89 -33.63 -37.02
N GLY A 9 38.31 -34.83 -36.98
CA GLY A 9 36.85 -35.01 -37.02
C GLY A 9 36.13 -34.34 -35.83
N LEU A 10 36.70 -34.43 -34.62
CA LEU A 10 36.14 -33.79 -33.42
C LEU A 10 36.21 -32.26 -33.47
N VAL A 11 37.29 -31.69 -34.02
CA VAL A 11 37.43 -30.23 -34.18
C VAL A 11 36.43 -29.70 -35.22
N VAL A 12 36.25 -30.40 -36.35
CA VAL A 12 35.29 -30.01 -37.38
C VAL A 12 33.84 -30.11 -36.87
N LEU A 13 33.50 -31.16 -36.12
CA LEU A 13 32.18 -31.32 -35.51
C LEU A 13 31.91 -30.24 -34.44
N GLY A 14 32.91 -29.92 -33.62
CA GLY A 14 32.83 -28.83 -32.64
C GLY A 14 32.65 -27.46 -33.29
N ALA A 15 33.35 -27.19 -34.39
CA ALA A 15 33.20 -25.95 -35.15
C ALA A 15 31.80 -25.85 -35.81
N ALA A 16 31.29 -26.95 -36.39
CA ALA A 16 29.95 -26.97 -36.98
C ALA A 16 28.84 -26.77 -35.94
N LEU A 17 28.96 -27.38 -34.76
CA LEU A 17 28.03 -27.19 -33.64
C LEU A 17 28.12 -25.77 -33.07
N GLY A 18 29.32 -25.19 -32.99
CA GLY A 18 29.54 -23.82 -32.53
C GLY A 18 28.93 -22.77 -33.46
N VAL A 19 29.09 -22.94 -34.78
CA VAL A 19 28.46 -22.07 -35.80
C VAL A 19 26.94 -22.22 -35.80
N SER A 20 26.43 -23.45 -35.67
CA SER A 20 24.98 -23.68 -35.59
C SER A 20 24.36 -23.06 -34.33
N ALA A 21 25.00 -23.24 -33.17
CA ALA A 21 24.53 -22.65 -31.92
C ALA A 21 24.57 -21.11 -31.94
N SER A 22 25.62 -20.51 -32.51
CA SER A 22 25.73 -19.05 -32.62
C SER A 22 24.72 -18.43 -33.59
N LEU A 23 24.38 -19.11 -34.69
CA LEU A 23 23.31 -18.66 -35.60
C LEU A 23 21.91 -18.77 -34.97
N HIS A 24 21.66 -19.79 -34.13
CA HIS A 24 20.40 -19.91 -33.40
C HIS A 24 20.25 -18.88 -32.27
N PHE A 25 21.34 -18.50 -31.59
CA PHE A 25 21.29 -17.48 -30.54
C PHE A 25 20.99 -16.07 -31.10
N SER A 26 21.58 -15.68 -32.24
CA SER A 26 21.26 -14.41 -32.88
C SER A 26 19.81 -14.34 -33.38
N ALA A 27 19.28 -15.44 -33.93
CA ALA A 27 17.90 -15.49 -34.40
C ALA A 27 16.84 -15.47 -33.27
N ILE A 28 17.18 -15.94 -32.06
CA ILE A 28 16.30 -15.89 -30.88
C ILE A 28 16.39 -14.51 -30.20
N ALA A 29 17.57 -13.89 -30.18
CA ALA A 29 17.74 -12.52 -29.69
C ALA A 29 16.98 -11.49 -30.56
N ASP A 30 16.99 -11.65 -31.89
CA ASP A 30 16.24 -10.79 -32.79
C ASP A 30 14.71 -10.97 -32.66
N ARG A 31 14.21 -12.19 -32.41
CA ARG A 31 12.76 -12.45 -32.22
C ARG A 31 12.18 -11.80 -30.97
N GLN A 32 12.99 -11.51 -29.95
CA GLN A 32 12.52 -10.86 -28.73
C GLN A 32 12.54 -9.33 -28.84
N ALA A 33 13.43 -8.77 -29.68
CA ALA A 33 13.50 -7.33 -29.95
C ALA A 33 12.47 -6.85 -31.01
N SER A 34 12.00 -7.74 -31.89
CA SER A 34 11.18 -7.38 -33.06
C SER A 34 9.66 -7.19 -32.83
N THR A 35 9.20 -7.04 -31.58
CA THR A 35 7.79 -6.75 -31.26
C THR A 35 7.50 -5.31 -30.82
N LEU A 36 8.52 -4.47 -30.61
CA LEU A 36 8.34 -3.03 -30.38
C LEU A 36 8.61 -2.29 -31.69
N GLN A 37 7.61 -2.22 -32.57
CA GLN A 37 7.66 -1.23 -33.66
C GLN A 37 7.65 0.15 -33.01
N LEU A 38 8.81 0.82 -33.00
CA LEU A 38 8.90 2.17 -32.47
C LEU A 38 8.02 3.09 -33.34
N PRO A 39 7.14 3.90 -32.75
CA PRO A 39 6.32 4.83 -33.50
C PRO A 39 7.18 6.02 -33.94
N VAL A 40 7.91 5.86 -35.06
CA VAL A 40 8.93 6.82 -35.51
C VAL A 40 8.35 8.21 -35.72
N ASP A 41 7.14 8.32 -36.25
CA ASP A 41 6.49 9.61 -36.49
C ASP A 41 6.10 10.31 -35.18
N ASP A 42 5.55 9.58 -34.20
CA ASP A 42 5.23 10.15 -32.88
C ASP A 42 6.50 10.54 -32.10
N LEU A 43 7.58 9.77 -32.24
CA LEU A 43 8.87 10.11 -31.64
C LEU A 43 9.51 11.35 -32.28
N ARG A 44 9.31 11.55 -33.59
CA ARG A 44 9.71 12.79 -34.28
C ARG A 44 8.89 13.97 -33.79
N LEU A 45 7.56 13.83 -33.70
CA LEU A 45 6.69 14.87 -33.16
C LEU A 45 7.08 15.23 -31.71
N PHE A 46 7.32 14.23 -30.86
CA PHE A 46 7.81 14.45 -29.50
C PHE A 46 9.12 15.26 -29.48
N SER A 47 10.06 14.91 -30.35
CA SER A 47 11.36 15.59 -30.46
C SER A 47 11.22 17.04 -30.96
N GLU A 48 10.32 17.27 -31.92
CA GLU A 48 10.00 18.59 -32.45
C GLU A 48 9.38 19.49 -31.39
N VAL A 49 8.37 18.98 -30.66
CA VAL A 49 7.74 19.70 -29.54
C VAL A 49 8.76 20.01 -28.45
N PHE A 50 9.60 19.04 -28.08
CA PHE A 50 10.68 19.25 -27.10
C PHE A 50 11.64 20.37 -27.55
N GLY A 51 12.11 20.32 -28.80
CA GLY A 51 12.99 21.34 -29.37
C GLY A 51 12.35 22.73 -29.42
N ARG A 52 11.06 22.80 -29.75
CA ARG A 52 10.32 24.06 -29.76
C ARG A 52 10.18 24.68 -28.38
N ILE A 53 9.89 23.88 -27.34
CA ILE A 53 9.88 24.36 -25.95
C ILE A 53 11.26 24.91 -25.56
N LYS A 54 12.33 24.21 -25.94
CA LYS A 54 13.71 24.61 -25.61
C LYS A 54 14.12 25.95 -26.25
N ASN A 55 13.61 26.25 -27.44
CA ASN A 55 13.99 27.45 -28.20
C ASN A 55 13.04 28.63 -27.98
N ASP A 56 11.74 28.37 -27.82
CA ASP A 56 10.71 29.40 -27.90
C ASP A 56 10.05 29.71 -26.54
N TYR A 57 10.26 28.89 -25.49
CA TYR A 57 9.70 29.18 -24.17
C TYR A 57 10.41 30.39 -23.54
N VAL A 58 9.63 31.24 -22.86
CA VAL A 58 10.08 32.54 -22.33
C VAL A 58 11.24 32.45 -21.32
N GLU A 59 11.41 31.29 -20.68
CA GLU A 59 12.49 31.03 -19.72
C GLU A 59 13.31 29.79 -20.12
N PRO A 60 14.61 29.73 -19.83
CA PRO A 60 15.39 28.50 -20.02
C PRO A 60 14.85 27.35 -19.15
N VAL A 61 14.62 26.18 -19.75
CA VAL A 61 14.17 24.98 -19.04
C VAL A 61 15.21 23.87 -19.15
N GLU A 62 15.46 23.16 -18.05
CA GLU A 62 16.37 22.01 -18.02
C GLU A 62 15.78 20.77 -18.73
N ASP A 63 16.60 20.09 -19.54
CA ASP A 63 16.18 18.90 -20.29
C ASP A 63 15.67 17.79 -19.37
N ARG A 64 16.37 17.57 -18.26
CA ARG A 64 16.01 16.56 -17.26
C ARG A 64 14.63 16.83 -16.65
N LYS A 65 14.29 18.11 -16.43
CA LYS A 65 12.98 18.50 -15.90
C LYS A 65 11.89 18.19 -16.91
N LEU A 66 12.04 18.63 -18.17
CA LEU A 66 11.06 18.38 -19.23
C LEU A 66 10.84 16.88 -19.48
N LEU A 67 11.91 16.10 -19.58
CA LEU A 67 11.82 14.65 -19.75
C LEU A 67 11.11 13.97 -18.57
N LYS A 68 11.39 14.41 -17.33
CA LYS A 68 10.70 13.89 -16.13
C LYS A 68 9.20 14.21 -16.17
N GLU A 69 8.82 15.43 -16.55
CA GLU A 69 7.40 15.81 -16.70
C GLU A 69 6.71 15.00 -17.80
N ALA A 70 7.38 14.75 -18.92
CA ALA A 70 6.84 13.89 -19.98
C ALA A 70 6.60 12.46 -19.49
N ILE A 71 7.55 11.87 -18.76
CA ILE A 71 7.40 10.52 -18.17
C ILE A 71 6.25 10.49 -17.16
N ASN A 72 6.15 11.50 -16.28
CA ASN A 72 5.06 11.63 -15.33
C ASN A 72 3.70 11.73 -16.04
N GLY A 73 3.61 12.52 -17.10
CA GLY A 73 2.41 12.68 -17.93
C GLY A 73 1.97 11.38 -18.58
N MET A 74 2.91 10.57 -19.11
CA MET A 74 2.60 9.27 -19.67
C MET A 74 1.95 8.33 -18.65
N LEU A 75 2.44 8.30 -17.41
CA LEU A 75 1.98 7.35 -16.39
C LEU A 75 0.68 7.78 -15.71
N THR A 76 0.58 9.06 -15.33
CA THR A 76 -0.67 9.64 -14.81
C THR A 76 -1.77 9.75 -15.87
N GLY A 77 -1.38 9.63 -17.15
CA GLY A 77 -2.26 9.42 -18.29
C GLY A 77 -3.04 8.11 -18.26
N LEU A 78 -2.47 7.05 -17.67
CA LEU A 78 -3.04 5.70 -17.70
C LEU A 78 -4.12 5.50 -16.65
N ASP A 79 -3.77 5.74 -15.38
CA ASP A 79 -4.62 5.50 -14.21
C ASP A 79 -4.06 6.26 -12.99
N PRO A 80 -4.82 6.46 -11.90
CA PRO A 80 -4.38 7.22 -10.72
C PRO A 80 -3.34 6.49 -9.85
N HIS A 81 -3.03 5.23 -10.15
CA HIS A 81 -2.12 4.38 -9.39
C HIS A 81 -0.76 4.19 -10.08
N SER A 82 -0.64 4.44 -11.38
CA SER A 82 0.59 4.34 -12.15
C SER A 82 1.44 5.61 -11.99
N ALA A 83 2.72 5.44 -11.63
CA ALA A 83 3.60 6.57 -11.32
C ALA A 83 5.08 6.26 -11.58
N PHE A 84 5.82 7.29 -11.97
CA PHE A 84 7.27 7.25 -11.96
C PHE A 84 7.76 7.56 -10.55
N LEU A 85 8.67 6.72 -10.06
CA LEU A 85 9.30 6.87 -8.77
C LEU A 85 10.74 7.28 -9.00
N ASP A 86 11.05 8.52 -8.65
CA ASP A 86 12.44 8.93 -8.53
C ASP A 86 13.11 8.26 -7.32
N GLN A 87 14.38 8.61 -7.08
CA GLN A 87 15.18 7.95 -6.06
C GLN A 87 14.57 8.04 -4.66
N ASP A 88 14.03 9.21 -4.31
CA ASP A 88 13.43 9.45 -3.00
C ASP A 88 12.09 8.74 -2.89
N ALA A 89 11.22 8.89 -3.91
CA ALA A 89 9.91 8.24 -3.92
C ALA A 89 10.01 6.70 -3.90
N TYR A 90 11.00 6.13 -4.62
CA TYR A 90 11.22 4.69 -4.63
C TYR A 90 11.74 4.19 -3.27
N LYS A 91 12.66 4.94 -2.65
CA LYS A 91 13.17 4.63 -1.31
C LYS A 91 12.08 4.72 -0.24
N ASP A 92 11.22 5.74 -0.31
CA ASP A 92 10.10 5.89 0.63
C ASP A 92 9.07 4.75 0.47
N LEU A 93 8.81 4.30 -0.77
CA LEU A 93 7.99 3.12 -1.01
C LEU A 93 8.61 1.84 -0.41
N GLN A 94 9.93 1.64 -0.59
CA GLN A 94 10.65 0.50 0.01
C GLN A 94 10.55 0.51 1.53
N VAL A 95 10.81 1.65 2.17
CA VAL A 95 10.65 1.82 3.62
C VAL A 95 9.22 1.50 4.08
N GLY A 96 8.22 2.05 3.39
CA GLY A 96 6.81 1.84 3.72
C GLY A 96 6.37 0.39 3.57
N THR A 97 6.94 -0.36 2.63
CA THR A 97 6.60 -1.77 2.40
C THR A 97 7.38 -2.74 3.30
N GLN A 98 8.64 -2.43 3.61
CA GLN A 98 9.43 -3.18 4.58
C GLN A 98 8.87 -3.01 5.99
N GLY A 99 8.30 -1.83 6.29
CA GLY A 99 7.88 -1.49 7.66
C GLY A 99 9.06 -1.18 8.58
N GLU A 100 10.25 -0.98 8.00
CA GLU A 100 11.48 -0.72 8.72
C GLU A 100 12.21 0.48 8.12
N PHE A 101 12.84 1.28 8.97
CA PHE A 101 13.69 2.39 8.53
C PHE A 101 14.82 2.67 9.51
N GLY A 102 15.94 3.19 8.99
CA GLY A 102 17.01 3.71 9.82
C GLY A 102 16.61 5.05 10.46
N GLY A 103 16.61 5.12 11.80
CA GLY A 103 16.20 6.32 12.51
C GLY A 103 16.37 6.23 14.02
N LEU A 104 15.64 7.09 14.73
CA LEU A 104 15.74 7.26 16.19
C LEU A 104 14.63 6.57 16.97
N GLY A 105 13.52 6.25 16.29
CA GLY A 105 12.33 5.65 16.90
C GLY A 105 11.49 6.66 17.69
N ILE A 106 11.16 7.80 17.08
CA ILE A 106 10.37 8.87 17.69
C ILE A 106 9.14 9.10 16.81
N GLU A 107 7.96 9.09 17.41
CA GLU A 107 6.76 9.64 16.80
C GLU A 107 6.73 11.15 17.06
N VAL A 108 6.67 11.94 15.99
CA VAL A 108 6.75 13.40 16.05
C VAL A 108 5.53 14.05 15.41
N GLY A 109 5.12 15.17 15.97
CA GLY A 109 4.11 16.08 15.45
C GLY A 109 4.66 17.50 15.33
N SER A 110 3.81 18.40 14.86
CA SER A 110 4.10 19.84 14.85
C SER A 110 3.24 20.52 15.93
N GLU A 111 3.86 21.34 16.77
CA GLU A 111 3.16 22.19 17.74
C GLU A 111 3.84 23.56 17.76
N ASP A 112 3.07 24.62 17.52
CA ASP A 112 3.54 26.02 17.51
C ASP A 112 4.81 26.26 16.66
N GLY A 113 4.94 25.52 15.55
CA GLY A 113 6.08 25.62 14.62
C GLY A 113 7.35 24.89 15.08
N PHE A 114 7.26 24.09 16.14
CA PHE A 114 8.32 23.20 16.62
C PHE A 114 7.97 21.73 16.35
N VAL A 115 9.01 20.90 16.26
CA VAL A 115 8.86 19.45 16.19
C VAL A 115 8.65 18.93 17.60
N LYS A 116 7.43 18.46 17.90
CA LYS A 116 7.07 17.92 19.21
C LYS A 116 7.12 16.40 19.20
N VAL A 117 7.68 15.81 20.25
CA VAL A 117 7.61 14.36 20.48
C VAL A 117 6.20 14.00 20.93
N VAL A 118 5.51 13.20 20.13
CA VAL A 118 4.25 12.58 20.52
C VAL A 118 4.53 11.44 21.49
N ALA A 119 5.41 10.52 21.10
CA ALA A 119 5.87 9.43 21.94
C ALA A 119 7.19 8.84 21.43
N PRO A 120 8.10 8.38 22.31
CA PRO A 120 9.16 7.48 21.91
C PRO A 120 8.59 6.10 21.59
N ILE A 121 9.18 5.40 20.61
CA ILE A 121 8.83 4.01 20.31
C ILE A 121 9.63 3.12 21.28
N GLU A 122 8.96 2.23 21.99
CA GLU A 122 9.57 1.29 22.93
C GLU A 122 10.74 0.50 22.29
N ASP A 123 11.77 0.20 23.07
CA ASP A 123 12.99 -0.49 22.63
C ASP A 123 13.77 0.15 21.47
N THR A 124 13.55 1.45 21.19
CA THR A 124 14.33 2.20 20.20
C THR A 124 15.39 3.10 20.85
N PRO A 125 16.36 3.64 20.08
CA PRO A 125 17.37 4.55 20.61
C PRO A 125 16.78 5.71 21.42
N ALA A 126 15.69 6.30 20.96
CA ALA A 126 15.06 7.42 21.65
C ALA A 126 14.43 7.03 22.99
N HIS A 127 13.77 5.88 23.04
CA HIS A 127 13.22 5.34 24.30
C HIS A 127 14.33 5.04 25.30
N ARG A 128 15.40 4.36 24.86
CA ARG A 128 16.56 4.05 25.71
C ARG A 128 17.29 5.30 26.22
N ALA A 129 17.30 6.38 25.44
CA ALA A 129 17.90 7.65 25.82
C ALA A 129 17.04 8.47 26.79
N GLY A 130 15.80 8.06 27.08
CA GLY A 130 14.91 8.78 28.00
C GLY A 130 14.27 10.02 27.39
N ILE A 131 14.05 10.04 26.08
CA ILE A 131 13.20 11.03 25.41
C ILE A 131 11.74 10.79 25.83
N GLN A 132 11.00 11.86 26.07
CA GLN A 132 9.65 11.80 26.64
C GLN A 132 8.62 12.44 25.72
N ALA A 133 7.37 11.98 25.85
CA ALA A 133 6.23 12.63 25.24
C ALA A 133 6.15 14.09 25.70
N GLY A 134 5.99 15.01 24.76
CA GLY A 134 5.94 16.45 25.02
C GLY A 134 7.27 17.19 24.87
N ASP A 135 8.40 16.49 24.68
CA ASP A 135 9.68 17.13 24.36
C ASP A 135 9.58 17.91 23.04
N LEU A 136 10.16 19.11 22.99
CA LEU A 136 10.27 19.90 21.76
C LEU A 136 11.69 19.79 21.19
N ILE A 137 11.85 19.19 20.01
CA ILE A 137 13.14 19.05 19.34
C ILE A 137 13.49 20.37 18.66
N ILE A 138 14.46 21.10 19.22
CA ILE A 138 14.82 22.44 18.77
C ILE A 138 16.07 22.47 17.88
N LYS A 139 16.97 21.47 18.01
CA LYS A 139 18.15 21.33 17.14
C LYS A 139 18.43 19.88 16.77
N LEU A 140 19.11 19.72 15.64
CA LEU A 140 19.65 18.47 15.14
C LEU A 140 21.11 18.71 14.70
N ASP A 141 22.06 18.02 15.30
CA ASP A 141 23.51 18.22 15.10
C ASP A 141 23.93 19.70 15.20
N GLY A 142 23.35 20.41 16.19
CA GLY A 142 23.59 21.83 16.43
C GLY A 142 22.81 22.78 15.50
N ALA A 143 22.24 22.30 14.39
CA ALA A 143 21.43 23.10 13.49
C ALA A 143 19.99 23.27 14.02
N SER A 144 19.49 24.51 14.04
CA SER A 144 18.11 24.81 14.46
C SER A 144 17.09 24.13 13.55
N LEU A 145 16.05 23.56 14.15
CA LEU A 145 14.88 23.03 13.44
C LEU A 145 13.73 24.05 13.33
N LYS A 146 13.89 25.26 13.89
CA LYS A 146 12.85 26.30 13.81
C LYS A 146 12.60 26.70 12.35
N GLY A 147 11.33 26.62 11.92
CA GLY A 147 10.92 26.95 10.54
C GLY A 147 11.23 25.86 9.51
N VAL A 148 11.82 24.73 9.93
CA VAL A 148 11.95 23.54 9.09
C VAL A 148 10.61 22.82 9.07
N SER A 149 10.16 22.36 7.89
CA SER A 149 8.94 21.58 7.80
C SER A 149 9.06 20.26 8.59
N LEU A 150 7.96 19.76 9.15
CA LEU A 150 7.97 18.47 9.86
C LEU A 150 8.57 17.35 9.00
N ASN A 151 8.21 17.31 7.72
CA ASN A 151 8.71 16.31 6.78
C ASN A 151 10.24 16.39 6.59
N ASP A 152 10.78 17.60 6.45
CA ASP A 152 12.24 17.77 6.31
C ASP A 152 12.98 17.46 7.61
N ALA A 153 12.39 17.79 8.76
CA ALA A 153 12.94 17.41 10.06
C ALA A 153 13.00 15.88 10.19
N VAL A 154 11.92 15.17 9.83
CA VAL A 154 11.87 13.70 9.81
C VAL A 154 12.92 13.12 8.86
N LYS A 155 13.07 13.68 7.65
CA LYS A 155 14.10 13.25 6.69
C LYS A 155 15.51 13.38 7.25
N LYS A 156 15.81 14.45 8.01
CA LYS A 156 17.12 14.65 8.65
C LYS A 156 17.35 13.74 9.87
N MET A 157 16.28 13.44 10.62
CA MET A 157 16.35 12.49 11.76
C MET A 157 16.56 11.05 11.28
N ARG A 158 15.98 10.68 10.13
CA ARG A 158 16.28 9.42 9.44
C ARG A 158 17.74 9.40 8.95
N GLY A 159 18.28 8.21 8.78
CA GLY A 159 19.65 8.05 8.30
C GLY A 159 20.09 6.59 8.30
N LYS A 160 21.32 6.35 7.85
CA LYS A 160 21.87 4.98 7.85
C LYS A 160 21.95 4.45 9.29
N PRO A 161 21.50 3.21 9.55
CA PRO A 161 21.72 2.58 10.85
C PRO A 161 23.20 2.64 11.25
N ASN A 162 23.46 2.68 12.55
CA ASN A 162 24.77 2.84 13.18
C ASN A 162 25.46 4.20 13.02
N THR A 163 24.84 5.19 12.37
CA THR A 163 25.34 6.57 12.39
C THR A 163 24.85 7.32 13.62
N GLU A 164 25.64 8.27 14.11
CA GLU A 164 25.27 9.10 15.25
C GLU A 164 24.51 10.36 14.82
N VAL A 165 23.70 10.89 15.73
CA VAL A 165 23.06 12.20 15.62
C VAL A 165 22.80 12.74 17.02
N THR A 166 22.97 14.04 17.19
CA THR A 166 22.65 14.73 18.43
C THR A 166 21.34 15.49 18.25
N ILE A 167 20.35 15.23 19.10
CA ILE A 167 19.16 16.08 19.18
C ILE A 167 19.23 16.94 20.43
N THR A 168 18.86 18.22 20.31
CA THR A 168 18.65 19.10 21.46
C THR A 168 17.17 19.25 21.67
N VAL A 169 16.69 18.95 22.88
CA VAL A 169 15.27 19.07 23.24
C VAL A 169 15.03 20.10 24.33
N LEU A 170 13.89 20.78 24.25
CA LEU A 170 13.34 21.56 25.34
C LEU A 170 12.27 20.72 26.04
N ARG A 171 12.48 20.43 27.32
CA ARG A 171 11.56 19.64 28.15
C ARG A 171 10.85 20.52 29.16
N LYS A 172 9.54 20.34 29.30
CA LYS A 172 8.77 21.05 30.32
C LYS A 172 9.27 20.70 31.72
N GLY A 173 9.63 21.71 32.51
CA GLY A 173 10.13 21.54 33.87
C GLY A 173 11.66 21.53 33.99
N GLU A 174 12.39 21.44 32.86
CA GLU A 174 13.85 21.57 32.85
C GLU A 174 14.27 23.02 32.59
N PRO A 175 15.28 23.55 33.31
CA PRO A 175 15.69 24.95 33.20
C PRO A 175 16.52 25.25 31.94
N ALA A 176 17.06 24.22 31.28
CA ALA A 176 17.90 24.35 30.09
C ALA A 176 17.59 23.23 29.07
N PRO A 177 17.86 23.46 27.77
CA PRO A 177 17.77 22.39 26.77
C PRO A 177 18.70 21.22 27.08
N VAL A 178 18.26 20.01 26.76
CA VAL A 178 18.99 18.76 27.00
C VAL A 178 19.47 18.18 25.67
N ASP A 179 20.74 17.82 25.59
CA ASP A 179 21.32 17.16 24.42
C ASP A 179 21.31 15.64 24.58
N TYR A 180 20.77 14.96 23.57
CA TYR A 180 20.77 13.50 23.47
C TYR A 180 21.60 13.07 22.28
N LYS A 181 22.73 12.41 22.56
CA LYS A 181 23.53 11.73 21.54
C LYS A 181 22.95 10.35 21.28
N LEU A 182 22.42 10.14 20.08
CA LEU A 182 21.71 8.94 19.69
C LEU A 182 22.45 8.23 18.56
N LYS A 183 22.47 6.90 18.62
CA LYS A 183 22.91 6.06 17.50
C LYS A 183 21.66 5.60 16.75
N ARG A 184 21.58 5.90 15.45
CA ARG A 184 20.47 5.45 14.60
C ARG A 184 20.44 3.92 14.56
N ASP A 185 19.24 3.37 14.59
CA ASP A 185 18.99 1.93 14.58
C ASP A 185 17.93 1.60 13.52
N VAL A 186 17.75 0.32 13.23
CA VAL A 186 16.65 -0.16 12.38
C VAL A 186 15.38 -0.15 13.22
N ILE A 187 14.50 0.81 12.92
CA ILE A 187 13.22 0.98 13.60
C ILE A 187 12.18 0.13 12.90
N ARG A 188 11.57 -0.80 13.62
CA ARG A 188 10.51 -1.68 13.13
C ARG A 188 9.15 -1.16 13.55
N VAL A 189 8.24 -0.95 12.60
CA VAL A 189 6.86 -0.56 12.88
C VAL A 189 6.02 -1.82 13.02
N LYS A 190 5.34 -1.98 14.16
CA LYS A 190 4.37 -3.07 14.34
C LYS A 190 3.15 -2.83 13.46
N SER A 191 3.00 -3.62 12.40
CA SER A 191 1.87 -3.55 11.48
C SER A 191 0.56 -4.14 12.02
N VAL A 192 0.65 -4.93 13.09
CA VAL A 192 -0.49 -5.51 13.80
C VAL A 192 -0.45 -5.05 15.26
N LYS A 193 -1.56 -4.45 15.72
CA LYS A 193 -1.80 -4.12 17.13
C LYS A 193 -2.87 -5.05 17.66
N ALA A 194 -2.71 -5.54 18.89
CA ALA A 194 -3.66 -6.47 19.48
C ALA A 194 -4.01 -6.08 20.92
N ARG A 195 -5.26 -6.34 21.31
CA ARG A 195 -5.72 -6.21 22.69
C ARG A 195 -6.92 -7.10 22.96
N MET A 196 -7.03 -7.58 24.19
CA MET A 196 -8.27 -8.20 24.67
C MET A 196 -9.34 -7.10 24.81
N ILE A 197 -10.51 -7.30 24.22
CA ILE A 197 -11.64 -6.35 24.29
C ILE A 197 -12.67 -6.77 25.33
N GLU A 198 -12.82 -8.08 25.53
CA GLU A 198 -13.59 -8.70 26.60
C GLU A 198 -12.97 -10.07 26.94
N PRO A 199 -13.28 -10.70 28.09
CA PRO A 199 -12.74 -12.02 28.42
C PRO A 199 -12.97 -13.05 27.30
N GLY A 200 -11.88 -13.50 26.67
CA GLY A 200 -11.88 -14.45 25.55
C GLY A 200 -12.15 -13.83 24.17
N TYR A 201 -12.36 -12.51 24.05
CA TYR A 201 -12.58 -11.85 22.76
C TYR A 201 -11.41 -10.90 22.44
N GLY A 202 -10.67 -11.20 21.37
CA GLY A 202 -9.50 -10.44 20.96
C GLY A 202 -9.77 -9.53 19.76
N LEU A 203 -9.15 -8.34 19.77
CA LEU A 203 -9.10 -7.43 18.63
C LEU A 203 -7.70 -7.45 18.02
N LEU A 204 -7.63 -7.65 16.71
CA LEU A 204 -6.43 -7.61 15.87
C LEU A 204 -6.58 -6.47 14.87
N ARG A 205 -5.91 -5.33 15.10
CA ARG A 205 -5.91 -4.20 14.16
C ARG A 205 -4.70 -4.28 13.24
N VAL A 206 -4.94 -4.49 11.95
CA VAL A 206 -3.89 -4.43 10.92
C VAL A 206 -3.88 -3.00 10.38
N THR A 207 -2.80 -2.25 10.62
CA THR A 207 -2.72 -0.84 10.22
C THR A 207 -2.24 -0.67 8.78
N GLN A 208 -1.40 -1.60 8.30
CA GLN A 208 -0.90 -1.64 6.93
C GLN A 208 -0.34 -3.03 6.63
N PHE A 209 -0.29 -3.42 5.36
CA PHE A 209 0.29 -4.69 4.92
C PHE A 209 1.77 -4.52 4.52
N GLN A 210 2.67 -4.83 5.44
CA GLN A 210 4.13 -4.74 5.32
C GLN A 210 4.79 -6.13 5.35
N GLU A 211 6.10 -6.19 5.07
CA GLU A 211 6.85 -7.45 4.94
C GLU A 211 6.66 -8.40 6.14
N HIS A 212 6.68 -7.87 7.37
CA HIS A 212 6.58 -8.65 8.61
C HIS A 212 5.15 -8.81 9.17
N THR A 213 4.12 -8.50 8.38
CA THR A 213 2.73 -8.49 8.89
C THR A 213 2.23 -9.88 9.25
N GLY A 214 2.64 -10.90 8.52
CA GLY A 214 2.31 -12.29 8.84
C GLY A 214 2.88 -12.70 10.19
N GLU A 215 4.16 -12.44 10.43
CA GLU A 215 4.83 -12.73 11.69
C GLU A 215 4.26 -11.92 12.86
N ASN A 216 3.98 -10.63 12.65
CA ASN A 216 3.35 -9.76 13.65
C ASN A 216 1.94 -10.28 14.02
N LEU A 217 1.19 -10.79 13.04
CA LEU A 217 -0.12 -11.40 13.29
C LEU A 217 0.00 -12.66 14.15
N VAL A 218 0.97 -13.52 13.85
CA VAL A 218 1.22 -14.75 14.64
C VAL A 218 1.55 -14.42 16.08
N GLN A 219 2.43 -13.44 16.31
CA GLN A 219 2.77 -12.98 17.66
C GLN A 219 1.52 -12.46 18.38
N ALA A 220 0.77 -11.57 17.72
CA ALA A 220 -0.45 -10.99 18.26
C ALA A 220 -1.52 -12.04 18.64
N VAL A 221 -1.77 -13.02 17.78
CA VAL A 221 -2.75 -14.10 18.06
C VAL A 221 -2.27 -14.97 19.21
N ASN A 222 -0.98 -15.31 19.26
CA ASN A 222 -0.40 -16.10 20.35
C ASN A 222 -0.47 -15.38 21.70
N ASP A 223 -0.21 -14.07 21.72
CA ASP A 223 -0.32 -13.27 22.94
C ASP A 223 -1.76 -13.16 23.43
N LEU A 224 -2.73 -12.95 22.52
CA LEU A 224 -4.16 -12.98 22.87
C LEU A 224 -4.58 -14.35 23.41
N ASN A 225 -4.14 -15.43 22.77
CA ASN A 225 -4.45 -16.79 23.23
C ASN A 225 -3.85 -17.07 24.61
N ARG A 226 -2.62 -16.60 24.89
CA ARG A 226 -1.98 -16.70 26.20
C ARG A 226 -2.75 -15.90 27.26
N GLN A 227 -3.14 -14.66 26.95
CA GLN A 227 -3.93 -13.81 27.85
C GLN A 227 -5.31 -14.42 28.16
N ALA A 228 -5.89 -15.16 27.22
CA ALA A 228 -7.13 -15.91 27.42
C ALA A 228 -6.93 -17.27 28.09
N ASN A 229 -5.72 -17.64 28.51
CA ASN A 229 -5.38 -18.97 29.03
C ASN A 229 -5.79 -20.11 28.08
N GLY A 230 -5.73 -19.87 26.76
CA GLY A 230 -6.17 -20.80 25.73
C GLY A 230 -7.68 -20.82 25.45
N ASP A 231 -8.51 -20.09 26.22
CA ASP A 231 -9.96 -19.99 26.05
C ASP A 231 -10.35 -18.77 25.20
N LEU A 232 -9.78 -18.68 24.00
CA LEU A 232 -10.18 -17.67 23.04
C LEU A 232 -11.55 -18.05 22.45
N LYS A 233 -12.53 -17.15 22.56
CA LYS A 233 -13.94 -17.33 22.16
C LYS A 233 -14.29 -16.63 20.85
N GLY A 234 -13.51 -15.62 20.46
CA GLY A 234 -13.73 -14.93 19.20
C GLY A 234 -12.66 -13.91 18.86
N LEU A 235 -12.58 -13.57 17.56
CA LEU A 235 -11.61 -12.61 17.02
C LEU A 235 -12.31 -11.54 16.19
N VAL A 236 -11.90 -10.28 16.39
CA VAL A 236 -12.23 -9.17 15.51
C VAL A 236 -10.96 -8.75 14.77
N VAL A 237 -10.97 -8.82 13.44
CA VAL A 237 -9.90 -8.29 12.59
C VAL A 237 -10.32 -6.92 12.09
N ASP A 238 -9.67 -5.87 12.56
CA ASP A 238 -9.97 -4.49 12.20
C ASP A 238 -9.07 -4.01 11.07
N LEU A 239 -9.69 -3.80 9.89
CA LEU A 239 -9.06 -3.29 8.67
C LEU A 239 -9.53 -1.87 8.33
N ARG A 240 -10.23 -1.19 9.23
CA ARG A 240 -10.70 0.19 9.01
C ARG A 240 -9.51 1.13 8.87
N MET A 241 -9.63 2.07 7.94
CA MET A 241 -8.57 3.04 7.61
C MET A 241 -7.24 2.41 7.18
N ASN A 242 -7.25 1.15 6.71
CA ASN A 242 -6.06 0.48 6.19
C ASN A 242 -6.05 0.55 4.65
N PRO A 243 -5.15 1.35 4.03
CA PRO A 243 -5.10 1.54 2.58
C PRO A 243 -4.51 0.34 1.82
N GLY A 244 -4.13 -0.73 2.53
CA GLY A 244 -3.57 -1.94 1.96
C GLY A 244 -2.06 -2.03 2.12
N GLY A 245 -1.37 -2.47 1.06
CA GLY A 245 0.07 -2.73 1.06
C GLY A 245 0.41 -3.98 0.26
N LEU A 246 1.34 -4.78 0.77
CA LEU A 246 1.88 -5.94 0.08
C LEU A 246 0.86 -7.07 -0.11
N LEU A 247 0.74 -7.55 -1.35
CA LEU A 247 -0.15 -8.64 -1.73
C LEU A 247 0.14 -9.94 -0.96
N ASN A 248 1.41 -10.34 -0.84
CA ASN A 248 1.80 -11.54 -0.10
C ASN A 248 1.48 -11.44 1.40
N ALA A 249 1.50 -10.24 1.97
CA ALA A 249 1.09 -10.03 3.36
C ALA A 249 -0.44 -10.17 3.53
N ALA A 250 -1.26 -9.72 2.56
CA ALA A 250 -2.69 -10.02 2.56
C ALA A 250 -2.97 -11.53 2.46
N VAL A 251 -2.20 -12.24 1.64
CA VAL A 251 -2.27 -13.71 1.57
C VAL A 251 -1.90 -14.33 2.91
N ALA A 252 -0.85 -13.86 3.58
CA ALA A 252 -0.45 -14.33 4.91
C ALA A 252 -1.57 -14.17 5.94
N VAL A 253 -2.16 -12.97 6.01
CA VAL A 253 -3.24 -12.65 6.94
C VAL A 253 -4.47 -13.52 6.66
N SER A 254 -4.84 -13.70 5.39
CA SER A 254 -5.97 -14.57 5.02
C SER A 254 -5.68 -16.05 5.36
N ALA A 255 -4.48 -16.54 5.06
CA ALA A 255 -4.05 -17.91 5.29
C ALA A 255 -4.00 -18.29 6.78
N ALA A 256 -3.79 -17.31 7.67
CA ALA A 256 -3.85 -17.51 9.11
C ALA A 256 -5.22 -18.04 9.58
N PHE A 257 -6.29 -17.65 8.88
CA PHE A 257 -7.67 -17.95 9.26
C PHE A 257 -8.37 -18.95 8.34
N LEU A 258 -7.84 -19.18 7.13
CA LEU A 258 -8.42 -20.07 6.13
C LEU A 258 -7.86 -21.51 6.18
N PRO A 259 -8.59 -22.50 5.65
CA PRO A 259 -8.07 -23.84 5.41
C PRO A 259 -6.83 -23.81 4.51
N LYS A 260 -5.97 -24.82 4.65
CA LYS A 260 -4.78 -24.97 3.80
C LYS A 260 -5.19 -25.01 2.33
N ASN A 261 -4.44 -24.31 1.47
CA ASN A 261 -4.65 -24.21 0.02
C ASN A 261 -5.96 -23.56 -0.43
N ALA A 262 -6.76 -22.98 0.48
CA ALA A 262 -7.92 -22.19 0.10
C ALA A 262 -7.49 -21.02 -0.80
N LEU A 263 -8.21 -20.77 -1.89
CA LEU A 263 -7.94 -19.62 -2.76
C LEU A 263 -8.16 -18.32 -1.99
N VAL A 264 -7.18 -17.43 -1.99
CA VAL A 264 -7.31 -16.11 -1.34
C VAL A 264 -7.68 -15.05 -2.37
N VAL A 265 -6.97 -15.03 -3.49
CA VAL A 265 -7.14 -14.04 -4.55
C VAL A 265 -6.56 -14.60 -5.83
N TYR A 266 -7.12 -14.20 -6.97
CA TYR A 266 -6.46 -14.40 -8.25
C TYR A 266 -6.37 -13.09 -9.02
N THR A 267 -5.34 -12.99 -9.85
CA THR A 267 -5.06 -11.82 -10.68
C THR A 267 -5.21 -12.19 -12.15
N ASP A 268 -5.65 -11.23 -12.95
CA ASP A 268 -5.73 -11.35 -14.40
C ASP A 268 -5.08 -10.12 -15.03
N GLY A 269 -4.01 -10.36 -15.78
CA GLY A 269 -3.17 -9.34 -16.38
C GLY A 269 -2.75 -9.73 -17.80
N ARG A 270 -2.10 -8.79 -18.49
CA ARG A 270 -1.74 -8.97 -19.91
C ARG A 270 -0.68 -10.05 -20.13
N THR A 271 0.22 -10.23 -19.17
CA THR A 271 1.34 -11.18 -19.24
C THR A 271 1.06 -12.40 -18.35
N GLU A 272 1.69 -13.53 -18.65
CA GLU A 272 1.46 -14.78 -17.89
C GLU A 272 1.90 -14.67 -16.43
N ASP A 273 2.96 -13.92 -16.12
CA ASP A 273 3.40 -13.62 -14.76
C ASP A 273 2.43 -12.71 -13.98
N ALA A 274 1.59 -11.95 -14.69
CA ALA A 274 0.54 -11.13 -14.09
C ALA A 274 -0.76 -11.93 -13.83
N LYS A 275 -0.87 -13.18 -14.31
CA LYS A 275 -1.98 -14.10 -14.05
C LYS A 275 -1.61 -15.07 -12.94
N MET A 276 -2.00 -14.75 -11.71
CA MET A 276 -1.63 -15.52 -10.52
C MET A 276 -2.87 -16.07 -9.82
N ARG A 277 -2.71 -17.23 -9.17
CA ARG A 277 -3.70 -17.78 -8.23
C ARG A 277 -3.00 -17.97 -6.89
N LEU A 278 -3.28 -17.08 -5.94
CA LEU A 278 -2.64 -17.07 -4.64
C LEU A 278 -3.54 -17.76 -3.62
N THR A 279 -3.03 -18.83 -3.03
CA THR A 279 -3.74 -19.67 -2.07
C THR A 279 -3.14 -19.53 -0.67
N ALA A 280 -3.86 -20.03 0.33
CA ALA A 280 -3.38 -20.19 1.70
C ALA A 280 -2.34 -21.30 1.81
N SER A 281 -1.22 -21.13 1.11
CA SER A 281 -0.07 -22.04 1.07
C SER A 281 1.21 -21.26 1.33
N LYS A 282 2.18 -21.92 1.97
CA LYS A 282 3.45 -21.33 2.41
C LYS A 282 4.15 -20.57 1.29
N GLU A 283 4.12 -21.11 0.08
CA GLU A 283 4.79 -20.59 -1.10
C GLU A 283 4.26 -19.20 -1.52
N ASN A 284 3.01 -18.89 -1.15
CA ASN A 284 2.34 -17.65 -1.54
C ASN A 284 2.45 -16.52 -0.50
N TYR A 285 2.90 -16.81 0.72
CA TYR A 285 3.07 -15.79 1.78
C TYR A 285 4.47 -15.74 2.42
N VAL A 286 5.28 -16.79 2.27
CA VAL A 286 6.67 -16.82 2.74
C VAL A 286 7.60 -16.52 1.57
N ARG A 287 8.40 -15.45 1.69
CA ARG A 287 9.46 -15.14 0.73
C ARG A 287 10.74 -15.92 1.04
N GLY A 288 11.15 -16.79 0.13
CA GLY A 288 12.39 -17.57 0.21
C GLY A 288 12.16 -19.02 0.66
N SER A 289 12.66 -19.97 -0.13
CA SER A 289 12.35 -21.40 -0.03
C SER A 289 12.71 -22.05 1.31
N PHE A 290 13.68 -21.50 2.04
CA PHE A 290 14.20 -22.05 3.29
C PHE A 290 13.62 -21.40 4.55
N ARG A 291 12.76 -20.40 4.42
CA ARG A 291 12.14 -19.77 5.60
C ARG A 291 11.11 -20.71 6.22
N GLU A 292 11.04 -20.69 7.54
CA GLU A 292 10.05 -21.44 8.33
C GLU A 292 8.62 -20.98 7.99
N ASP A 293 7.65 -21.89 8.06
CA ASP A 293 6.24 -21.51 8.00
C ASP A 293 5.82 -20.90 9.34
N TYR A 294 5.90 -19.58 9.44
CA TYR A 294 5.54 -18.88 10.67
C TYR A 294 4.06 -19.06 11.05
N LEU A 295 3.16 -19.31 10.09
CA LEU A 295 1.74 -19.55 10.39
C LEU A 295 1.50 -20.90 11.08
N ALA A 296 2.43 -21.85 10.97
CA ALA A 296 2.33 -23.13 11.68
C ALA A 296 2.40 -22.98 13.21
N LYS A 297 2.85 -21.82 13.70
CA LYS A 297 2.92 -21.48 15.13
C LYS A 297 1.60 -20.88 15.68
N LEU A 298 0.56 -20.79 14.87
CA LEU A 298 -0.75 -20.30 15.31
C LEU A 298 -1.47 -21.36 16.16
N PRO A 299 -2.23 -20.94 17.19
CA PRO A 299 -3.07 -21.86 17.94
C PRO A 299 -4.24 -22.32 17.05
N PRO A 300 -4.81 -23.53 17.26
CA PRO A 300 -5.97 -24.01 16.52
C PRO A 300 -7.14 -23.01 16.53
N ALA A 301 -7.28 -22.28 17.66
CA ALA A 301 -8.27 -21.22 17.84
C ALA A 301 -8.30 -20.20 16.69
N ALA A 302 -7.16 -19.88 16.06
CA ALA A 302 -7.12 -18.95 14.93
C ALA A 302 -8.08 -19.36 13.79
N LYS A 303 -8.23 -20.66 13.54
CA LYS A 303 -9.08 -21.17 12.44
C LYS A 303 -10.47 -21.61 12.89
N THR A 304 -10.68 -21.84 14.19
CA THR A 304 -11.92 -22.44 14.69
C THR A 304 -12.84 -21.46 15.41
N VAL A 305 -12.32 -20.41 16.05
CA VAL A 305 -13.17 -19.48 16.79
C VAL A 305 -13.98 -18.58 15.84
N PRO A 306 -15.21 -18.20 16.22
CA PRO A 306 -15.98 -17.18 15.52
C PRO A 306 -15.15 -15.93 15.25
N MET A 307 -15.31 -15.33 14.06
CA MET A 307 -14.58 -14.10 13.73
C MET A 307 -15.40 -13.11 12.93
N VAL A 308 -15.05 -11.83 13.07
CA VAL A 308 -15.60 -10.70 12.32
C VAL A 308 -14.46 -9.91 11.71
N VAL A 309 -14.67 -9.35 10.51
CA VAL A 309 -13.78 -8.36 9.90
C VAL A 309 -14.48 -7.00 9.90
N LEU A 310 -13.83 -5.98 10.46
CA LEU A 310 -14.31 -4.59 10.40
C LEU A 310 -13.68 -3.85 9.22
N VAL A 311 -14.52 -3.17 8.44
CA VAL A 311 -14.11 -2.42 7.25
C VAL A 311 -14.80 -1.07 7.14
N ASN A 312 -14.19 -0.13 6.42
CA ASN A 312 -14.83 1.13 6.06
C ASN A 312 -14.30 1.68 4.72
N GLY A 313 -14.71 2.89 4.33
CA GLY A 313 -14.27 3.52 3.07
C GLY A 313 -12.75 3.76 2.98
N GLY A 314 -12.03 3.73 4.09
CA GLY A 314 -10.56 3.78 4.13
C GLY A 314 -9.88 2.41 3.98
N SER A 315 -10.64 1.31 3.97
CA SER A 315 -10.14 -0.04 3.67
C SER A 315 -9.96 -0.18 2.16
N ALA A 316 -8.75 -0.44 1.69
CA ALA A 316 -8.45 -0.54 0.26
C ALA A 316 -7.46 -1.68 -0.06
N SER A 317 -7.46 -2.13 -1.32
CA SER A 317 -6.44 -3.01 -1.89
C SER A 317 -6.25 -4.31 -1.07
N ALA A 318 -5.07 -4.55 -0.51
CA ALA A 318 -4.77 -5.70 0.36
C ALA A 318 -5.82 -5.92 1.49
N SER A 319 -6.40 -4.86 2.05
CA SER A 319 -7.50 -4.96 3.03
C SER A 319 -8.76 -5.60 2.42
N GLU A 320 -9.08 -5.21 1.19
CA GLU A 320 -10.25 -5.71 0.46
C GLU A 320 -10.05 -7.17 0.02
N ILE A 321 -8.80 -7.56 -0.27
CA ILE A 321 -8.44 -8.97 -0.50
C ILE A 321 -8.73 -9.81 0.74
N VAL A 322 -8.26 -9.38 1.92
CA VAL A 322 -8.50 -10.13 3.17
C VAL A 322 -10.00 -10.20 3.48
N ALA A 323 -10.71 -9.07 3.43
CA ALA A 323 -12.15 -9.03 3.67
C ALA A 323 -12.91 -9.92 2.69
N GLY A 324 -12.65 -9.79 1.38
CA GLY A 324 -13.30 -10.58 0.34
C GLY A 324 -12.98 -12.07 0.43
N ALA A 325 -11.74 -12.45 0.73
CA ALA A 325 -11.37 -13.86 0.89
C ALA A 325 -12.08 -14.51 2.08
N LEU A 326 -12.07 -13.85 3.24
CA LEU A 326 -12.71 -14.37 4.45
C LEU A 326 -14.24 -14.41 4.31
N GLN A 327 -14.83 -13.41 3.63
CA GLN A 327 -16.25 -13.37 3.32
C GLN A 327 -16.64 -14.52 2.36
N ASP A 328 -15.90 -14.74 1.28
CA ASP A 328 -16.21 -15.74 0.26
C ASP A 328 -16.14 -17.18 0.77
N HIS A 329 -15.19 -17.43 1.67
CA HIS A 329 -15.08 -18.73 2.35
C HIS A 329 -16.05 -18.86 3.52
N LYS A 330 -16.92 -17.87 3.77
CA LYS A 330 -17.82 -17.81 4.93
C LYS A 330 -17.09 -17.99 6.26
N ARG A 331 -15.82 -17.58 6.31
CA ARG A 331 -14.96 -17.70 7.49
C ARG A 331 -15.25 -16.58 8.49
N ALA A 332 -15.60 -15.39 7.99
CA ALA A 332 -15.90 -14.21 8.79
C ALA A 332 -17.10 -13.46 8.22
N ALA A 333 -17.92 -12.87 9.08
CA ALA A 333 -18.82 -11.79 8.67
C ALA A 333 -18.04 -10.48 8.55
N VAL A 334 -18.31 -9.73 7.49
CA VAL A 334 -17.78 -8.39 7.26
C VAL A 334 -18.78 -7.37 7.80
N ILE A 335 -18.35 -6.52 8.72
CA ILE A 335 -19.21 -5.52 9.38
C ILE A 335 -18.61 -4.12 9.20
N GLY A 336 -19.46 -3.13 8.94
CA GLY A 336 -19.05 -1.72 8.84
C GLY A 336 -19.68 -1.02 7.65
N THR A 337 -18.87 -0.32 6.85
CA THR A 337 -19.33 0.37 5.62
C THR A 337 -18.57 -0.14 4.39
N GLN A 338 -19.11 0.14 3.20
CA GLN A 338 -18.48 -0.25 1.94
C GLN A 338 -17.03 0.25 1.83
N THR A 339 -16.16 -0.57 1.25
CA THR A 339 -14.73 -0.27 1.09
C THR A 339 -14.42 0.58 -0.13
N PHE A 340 -13.15 0.99 -0.26
CA PHE A 340 -12.68 1.95 -1.26
C PHE A 340 -12.94 1.53 -2.72
N GLY A 341 -12.68 0.25 -3.07
CA GLY A 341 -12.92 -0.30 -4.40
C GLY A 341 -11.72 -0.41 -5.31
N LYS A 342 -10.50 -0.58 -4.78
CA LYS A 342 -9.31 -0.71 -5.62
C LYS A 342 -9.05 -2.17 -5.96
N GLY A 343 -9.51 -2.62 -7.13
CA GLY A 343 -9.37 -3.98 -7.66
C GLY A 343 -8.19 -4.18 -8.62
N SER A 344 -7.14 -3.35 -8.51
CA SER A 344 -5.96 -3.38 -9.39
C SER A 344 -4.66 -3.70 -8.65
N VAL A 345 -3.70 -4.29 -9.36
CA VAL A 345 -2.36 -4.65 -8.86
C VAL A 345 -1.32 -3.77 -9.55
N GLN A 346 -0.46 -3.16 -8.76
CA GLN A 346 0.70 -2.44 -9.27
C GLN A 346 1.96 -3.28 -9.11
N THR A 347 2.70 -3.45 -10.21
CA THR A 347 4.05 -4.00 -10.21
C THR A 347 5.06 -2.87 -10.12
N ILE A 348 6.08 -3.06 -9.29
CA ILE A 348 7.24 -2.16 -9.22
C ILE A 348 8.31 -2.68 -10.17
N LEU A 349 8.63 -1.90 -11.19
CA LEU A 349 9.61 -2.20 -12.23
C LEU A 349 10.85 -1.34 -11.95
N PRO A 350 11.92 -1.90 -11.34
CA PRO A 350 13.12 -1.14 -11.04
C PRO A 350 13.79 -0.64 -12.32
N LEU A 351 14.32 0.58 -12.25
CA LEU A 351 15.11 1.23 -13.28
C LEU A 351 16.53 1.53 -12.78
N PRO A 352 17.49 1.84 -13.67
CA PRO A 352 18.79 2.35 -13.26
C PRO A 352 18.70 3.55 -12.30
N ASN A 353 19.78 3.81 -11.56
CA ASN A 353 19.87 4.93 -10.61
C ASN A 353 18.88 4.88 -9.44
N ASN A 354 18.46 3.67 -9.03
CA ASN A 354 17.54 3.47 -7.92
C ASN A 354 16.21 4.22 -8.12
N GLN A 355 15.68 4.18 -9.34
CA GLN A 355 14.36 4.67 -9.71
C GLN A 355 13.44 3.48 -10.02
N ALA A 356 12.15 3.72 -10.20
CA ALA A 356 11.23 2.66 -10.61
C ALA A 356 10.00 3.20 -11.34
N VAL A 357 9.34 2.34 -12.10
CA VAL A 357 7.97 2.56 -12.56
C VAL A 357 7.04 1.70 -11.70
N LYS A 358 6.07 2.34 -11.05
CA LYS A 358 4.93 1.65 -10.44
C LYS A 358 3.84 1.61 -11.50
N LEU A 359 3.52 0.43 -12.00
CA LEU A 359 2.60 0.26 -13.13
C LEU A 359 1.47 -0.68 -12.78
N THR A 360 0.24 -0.32 -13.12
CA THR A 360 -0.89 -1.25 -13.03
C THR A 360 -0.76 -2.34 -14.11
N THR A 361 -0.64 -3.59 -13.68
CA THR A 361 -0.33 -4.74 -14.56
C THR A 361 -1.43 -5.80 -14.59
N ALA A 362 -2.27 -5.84 -13.55
CA ALA A 362 -3.37 -6.79 -13.44
C ALA A 362 -4.57 -6.20 -12.69
N ARG A 363 -5.73 -6.82 -12.91
CA ARG A 363 -6.88 -6.74 -12.00
C ARG A 363 -6.83 -7.93 -11.05
N TYR A 364 -7.49 -7.82 -9.90
CA TYR A 364 -7.64 -8.95 -8.99
C TYR A 364 -9.11 -9.17 -8.60
N TYR A 365 -9.39 -10.41 -8.23
CA TYR A 365 -10.73 -10.91 -8.00
C TYR A 365 -10.76 -11.75 -6.73
N THR A 366 -11.89 -11.70 -6.03
CA THR A 366 -12.13 -12.52 -4.83
C THR A 366 -12.29 -14.00 -5.20
N PRO A 367 -12.24 -14.94 -4.23
CA PRO A 367 -12.35 -16.38 -4.52
C PRO A 367 -13.62 -16.79 -5.28
N SER A 368 -14.74 -16.10 -5.07
CA SER A 368 -16.01 -16.32 -5.80
C SER A 368 -16.06 -15.67 -7.19
N GLY A 369 -14.98 -15.00 -7.60
CA GLY A 369 -14.86 -14.35 -8.91
C GLY A 369 -15.39 -12.92 -8.97
N ARG A 370 -15.65 -12.28 -7.82
CA ARG A 370 -16.09 -10.88 -7.83
C ARG A 370 -14.95 -9.94 -8.21
N SER A 371 -15.22 -9.08 -9.19
CA SER A 371 -14.42 -7.88 -9.45
C SER A 371 -14.81 -6.80 -8.48
N ILE A 372 -13.83 -6.22 -7.79
CA ILE A 372 -14.06 -5.16 -6.81
C ILE A 372 -13.59 -3.79 -7.30
N GLN A 373 -13.03 -3.71 -8.51
CA GLN A 373 -12.58 -2.46 -9.10
C GLN A 373 -13.76 -1.49 -9.24
N ALA A 374 -13.60 -0.26 -8.75
CA ALA A 374 -14.62 0.79 -8.65
C ALA A 374 -15.85 0.44 -7.78
N LYS A 375 -15.87 -0.72 -7.12
CA LYS A 375 -17.03 -1.23 -6.36
C LYS A 375 -16.73 -1.54 -4.89
N GLY A 376 -15.58 -2.12 -4.58
CA GLY A 376 -15.21 -2.55 -3.24
C GLY A 376 -16.00 -3.76 -2.72
N ILE A 377 -15.71 -4.10 -1.47
CA ILE A 377 -16.38 -5.12 -0.67
C ILE A 377 -17.57 -4.46 0.05
N ALA A 378 -18.76 -5.01 -0.19
CA ALA A 378 -19.95 -4.68 0.60
C ALA A 378 -19.92 -5.49 1.92
N PRO A 379 -20.18 -4.85 3.07
CA PRO A 379 -20.27 -5.58 4.33
C PRO A 379 -21.53 -6.47 4.36
N ASP A 380 -21.45 -7.60 5.06
CA ASP A 380 -22.60 -8.45 5.33
C ASP A 380 -23.59 -7.76 6.29
N ILE A 381 -23.05 -6.92 7.18
CA ILE A 381 -23.84 -6.15 8.15
C ILE A 381 -23.38 -4.69 8.10
N VAL A 382 -24.23 -3.83 7.56
CA VAL A 382 -23.98 -2.40 7.50
C VAL A 382 -24.13 -1.80 8.90
N VAL A 383 -23.07 -1.19 9.39
CA VAL A 383 -23.07 -0.42 10.65
C VAL A 383 -22.30 0.86 10.39
N GLU A 384 -23.01 1.97 10.36
CA GLU A 384 -22.42 3.30 10.24
C GLU A 384 -21.96 3.78 11.62
N ASP A 385 -20.79 4.39 11.67
CA ASP A 385 -20.31 5.04 12.88
C ASP A 385 -20.53 6.55 12.75
N ALA A 386 -21.63 7.04 13.32
CA ALA A 386 -21.94 8.47 13.36
C ALA A 386 -20.90 9.28 14.17
N THR A 387 -20.02 8.61 14.92
CA THR A 387 -19.03 9.24 15.81
C THR A 387 -17.62 9.30 15.21
N ALA A 388 -17.34 8.47 14.20
CA ALA A 388 -16.05 8.40 13.50
C ALA A 388 -16.08 9.24 12.22
N ASP A 389 -16.28 10.55 12.39
CA ASP A 389 -16.12 11.58 11.39
C ASP A 389 -17.06 11.41 10.17
N SER A 390 -17.93 12.38 9.92
CA SER A 390 -18.82 12.48 8.75
C SER A 390 -18.06 12.69 7.43
N ARG A 391 -16.90 12.04 7.27
CA ARG A 391 -16.05 12.08 6.08
C ARG A 391 -16.75 11.25 5.01
N VAL A 392 -17.26 11.95 4.01
CA VAL A 392 -17.49 11.35 2.70
C VAL A 392 -16.16 10.78 2.24
N PHE A 393 -16.02 9.45 2.29
CA PHE A 393 -14.83 8.78 1.79
C PHE A 393 -14.83 8.86 0.27
N MET A 394 -13.78 9.43 -0.30
CA MET A 394 -13.51 9.30 -1.72
C MET A 394 -13.28 7.82 -2.03
N ARG A 395 -13.87 7.33 -3.12
CA ARG A 395 -13.80 5.95 -3.58
C ARG A 395 -13.00 5.85 -4.86
N GLU A 396 -12.65 4.63 -5.26
CA GLU A 396 -11.96 4.38 -6.53
C GLU A 396 -12.75 4.97 -7.71
N ALA A 397 -14.08 4.80 -7.74
CA ALA A 397 -14.95 5.33 -8.80
C ALA A 397 -14.96 6.86 -8.89
N ASP A 398 -14.59 7.55 -7.80
CA ASP A 398 -14.54 9.02 -7.76
C ASP A 398 -13.21 9.56 -8.28
N LEU A 399 -12.20 8.70 -8.48
CA LEU A 399 -10.89 9.12 -8.97
C LEU A 399 -10.96 9.40 -10.48
N GLN A 400 -10.31 10.49 -10.88
CA GLN A 400 -10.11 10.77 -12.29
C GLN A 400 -9.27 9.66 -12.92
N ARG A 401 -9.71 9.19 -14.10
CA ARG A 401 -9.05 8.12 -14.87
C ARG A 401 -8.93 6.79 -14.11
N HIS A 402 -9.81 6.52 -13.14
CA HIS A 402 -9.86 5.20 -12.54
C HIS A 402 -10.13 4.14 -13.61
N LEU A 403 -9.69 2.91 -13.36
CA LEU A 403 -10.03 1.80 -14.24
C LEU A 403 -11.49 1.43 -14.03
N GLU A 404 -12.28 1.44 -15.09
CA GLU A 404 -13.72 1.12 -15.04
C GLU A 404 -13.96 -0.29 -14.49
N GLY A 405 -14.94 -0.39 -13.59
CA GLY A 405 -15.49 -1.65 -13.11
C GLY A 405 -16.29 -2.40 -14.18
N ASP A 406 -16.54 -3.69 -13.97
CA ASP A 406 -17.26 -4.50 -14.97
C ASP A 406 -18.72 -4.03 -15.14
N ASP A 407 -19.35 -3.58 -14.05
CA ASP A 407 -20.70 -2.99 -14.05
C ASP A 407 -20.75 -1.65 -14.82
N GLU A 408 -19.69 -0.85 -14.77
CA GLU A 408 -19.59 0.43 -15.48
C GLU A 408 -19.42 0.22 -16.99
N LYS A 409 -18.59 -0.76 -17.37
CA LYS A 409 -18.41 -1.17 -18.77
C LYS A 409 -19.72 -1.65 -19.40
N ALA A 410 -20.52 -2.40 -18.65
CA ALA A 410 -21.84 -2.86 -19.11
C ALA A 410 -22.77 -1.67 -19.40
N LYS A 411 -22.84 -0.69 -18.49
CA LYS A 411 -23.66 0.52 -18.66
C LYS A 411 -23.16 1.44 -19.78
N ALA A 412 -21.84 1.59 -19.95
CA ALA A 412 -21.25 2.35 -21.05
C ALA A 412 -21.47 1.67 -22.41
N GLY A 413 -21.57 0.34 -22.44
CA GLY A 413 -21.94 -0.44 -23.62
C GLY A 413 -23.40 -0.25 -24.03
N GLU A 414 -24.33 -0.18 -23.05
CA GLU A 414 -25.75 0.08 -23.29
C GLU A 414 -26.01 1.51 -23.80
N ALA A 415 -25.25 2.50 -23.33
CA ALA A 415 -25.34 3.89 -23.80
C ALA A 415 -24.81 4.10 -25.24
N LYS A 416 -24.19 3.08 -25.86
CA LYS A 416 -23.69 3.10 -27.25
C LYS A 416 -24.62 2.41 -28.27
N ALA A 417 -25.83 1.98 -27.88
CA ALA A 417 -26.85 1.58 -28.83
C ALA A 417 -27.37 2.80 -29.62
N PRO A 418 -27.58 2.73 -30.96
CA PRO A 418 -27.79 3.91 -31.78
C PRO A 418 -29.17 4.52 -31.52
N ALA A 419 -29.22 5.60 -30.75
CA ALA A 419 -30.38 6.47 -30.70
C ALA A 419 -30.49 7.22 -32.04
N LYS A 420 -31.67 7.13 -32.68
CA LYS A 420 -32.05 7.92 -33.86
C LYS A 420 -31.80 9.41 -33.64
N PRO A 421 -31.40 10.17 -34.67
CA PRO A 421 -31.08 11.58 -34.53
C PRO A 421 -32.36 12.39 -34.29
N ALA A 422 -32.40 13.14 -33.18
CA ALA A 422 -33.35 14.22 -32.95
C ALA A 422 -32.63 15.57 -33.18
N PRO A 423 -33.36 16.59 -33.66
CA PRO A 423 -32.77 17.72 -34.37
C PRO A 423 -32.10 18.75 -33.46
N GLU A 424 -31.07 19.38 -34.02
CA GLU A 424 -30.25 20.43 -33.41
C GLU A 424 -31.09 21.58 -32.84
N ALA A 425 -30.93 21.85 -31.55
CA ALA A 425 -31.39 23.09 -30.92
C ALA A 425 -30.18 23.96 -30.55
N LYS A 426 -30.21 25.16 -31.13
CA LYS A 426 -29.22 26.23 -31.13
C LYS A 426 -28.58 26.56 -29.77
N ALA A 427 -27.28 26.82 -29.83
CA ALA A 427 -26.46 27.43 -28.80
C ALA A 427 -27.03 28.76 -28.30
N LYS A 428 -26.95 28.97 -26.99
CA LYS A 428 -26.93 30.28 -26.33
C LYS A 428 -25.69 30.33 -25.43
N GLU A 429 -24.73 31.16 -25.83
CA GLU A 429 -23.78 31.86 -24.95
C GLU A 429 -24.59 32.68 -23.93
N GLU A 430 -24.25 32.86 -22.65
CA GLU A 430 -23.02 33.28 -21.93
C GLU A 430 -23.41 33.26 -20.40
N PRO A 431 -22.61 33.66 -19.38
CA PRO A 431 -21.19 34.04 -19.36
C PRO A 431 -20.35 33.38 -18.23
N GLU A 432 -19.04 33.61 -18.33
CA GLU A 432 -18.00 33.30 -17.35
C GLU A 432 -18.29 33.87 -15.94
N ALA A 433 -18.14 33.03 -14.91
CA ALA A 433 -18.07 33.44 -13.52
C ALA A 433 -16.76 32.94 -12.88
N LYS A 434 -15.78 33.87 -12.87
CA LYS A 434 -14.60 34.01 -12.01
C LYS A 434 -14.31 32.85 -11.03
N ALA A 435 -13.20 32.15 -11.30
CA ALA A 435 -12.51 31.30 -10.37
C ALA A 435 -12.12 32.06 -9.09
N LYS A 436 -12.66 31.65 -7.95
CA LYS A 436 -12.10 31.95 -6.63
C LYS A 436 -11.19 30.78 -6.22
N ALA A 437 -9.93 31.11 -5.95
CA ALA A 437 -8.93 30.20 -5.41
C ALA A 437 -9.42 29.51 -4.12
N PRO A 438 -9.11 28.23 -3.89
CA PRO A 438 -9.39 27.61 -2.60
C PRO A 438 -8.46 28.20 -1.54
N ALA A 439 -9.07 28.83 -0.55
CA ALA A 439 -8.41 29.34 0.64
C ALA A 439 -7.76 28.18 1.42
N LYS A 440 -6.55 28.44 1.93
CA LYS A 440 -5.76 27.58 2.81
C LYS A 440 -6.62 27.03 3.96
N ALA A 441 -6.75 25.71 4.02
CA ALA A 441 -7.22 25.02 5.21
C ALA A 441 -6.04 24.80 6.17
N GLU A 442 -5.62 25.87 6.86
CA GLU A 442 -4.87 25.75 8.10
C GLU A 442 -5.87 25.54 9.25
N GLY A 443 -6.26 24.29 9.44
CA GLY A 443 -7.00 23.84 10.62
C GLY A 443 -6.08 23.02 11.51
N ALA A 444 -5.45 23.67 12.48
CA ALA A 444 -4.71 23.00 13.54
C ALA A 444 -5.63 21.99 14.25
N ALA A 445 -5.32 20.70 14.13
CA ALA A 445 -6.01 19.66 14.87
C ALA A 445 -5.72 19.85 16.36
N LYS A 446 -6.72 20.32 17.12
CA LYS A 446 -6.69 20.21 18.58
C LYS A 446 -6.70 18.72 18.96
N PRO A 447 -5.95 18.29 19.99
CA PRO A 447 -6.10 16.95 20.54
C PRO A 447 -7.54 16.81 21.05
N ALA A 448 -8.25 15.80 20.55
CA ALA A 448 -9.57 15.48 21.06
C ALA A 448 -9.47 15.13 22.55
N ALA A 449 -10.23 15.86 23.37
CA ALA A 449 -10.36 15.60 24.79
C ALA A 449 -10.95 14.21 25.05
N ASP A 450 -10.44 13.56 26.09
CA ASP A 450 -10.86 12.26 26.60
C ASP A 450 -12.36 12.21 26.94
N GLY A 451 -13.16 11.77 25.98
CA GLY A 451 -14.49 11.23 26.19
C GLY A 451 -14.60 9.98 25.33
N LYS A 452 -14.67 8.79 25.95
CA LYS A 452 -14.81 7.51 25.23
C LYS A 452 -16.11 7.53 24.42
N LYS A 453 -16.05 7.97 23.17
CA LYS A 453 -17.10 7.72 22.18
C LYS A 453 -17.12 6.21 21.93
N GLU A 454 -18.29 5.61 22.10
CA GLU A 454 -18.48 4.16 21.96
C GLU A 454 -18.34 3.77 20.48
N ASP A 455 -17.36 2.92 20.15
CA ASP A 455 -17.15 2.41 18.80
C ASP A 455 -18.28 1.44 18.42
N LEU A 456 -19.28 1.96 17.71
CA LEU A 456 -20.52 1.23 17.39
C LEU A 456 -20.28 -0.01 16.52
N GLN A 457 -19.31 0.06 15.61
CA GLN A 457 -18.95 -1.07 14.74
C GLN A 457 -18.27 -2.18 15.55
N LEU A 458 -17.37 -1.83 16.47
CA LEU A 458 -16.75 -2.80 17.37
C LEU A 458 -17.78 -3.43 18.32
N ALA A 459 -18.71 -2.63 18.86
CA ALA A 459 -19.80 -3.13 19.68
C ALA A 459 -20.71 -4.10 18.90
N ALA A 460 -21.03 -3.79 17.63
CA ALA A 460 -21.78 -4.66 16.75
C ALA A 460 -21.04 -5.97 16.46
N ALA A 461 -19.73 -5.92 16.21
CA ALA A 461 -18.91 -7.11 16.05
C ALA A 461 -18.93 -8.02 17.29
N LEU A 462 -18.82 -7.44 18.48
CA LEU A 462 -18.92 -8.19 19.74
C LEU A 462 -20.29 -8.84 19.93
N LYS A 463 -21.38 -8.12 19.63
CA LYS A 463 -22.74 -8.68 19.67
C LYS A 463 -22.87 -9.84 18.69
N HIS A 464 -22.37 -9.69 17.46
CA HIS A 464 -22.38 -10.73 16.44
C HIS A 464 -21.65 -12.01 16.92
N LEU A 465 -20.45 -11.87 17.46
CA LEU A 465 -19.65 -12.99 17.97
C LEU A 465 -20.31 -13.72 19.15
N LYS A 466 -21.20 -13.04 19.89
CA LYS A 466 -21.97 -13.60 21.01
C LYS A 466 -23.34 -14.13 20.61
N GLY A 467 -23.70 -14.06 19.33
CA GLY A 467 -25.04 -14.44 18.85
C GLY A 467 -26.15 -13.49 19.32
N LEU A 468 -25.81 -12.26 19.72
CA LEU A 468 -26.76 -11.24 20.14
C LEU A 468 -27.26 -10.43 18.93
N PRO A 469 -28.51 -9.93 18.96
CA PRO A 469 -29.05 -9.13 17.88
C PRO A 469 -28.26 -7.81 17.72
N ILE A 470 -28.00 -7.44 16.47
CA ILE A 470 -27.37 -6.18 16.10
C ILE A 470 -28.48 -5.21 15.71
N THR A 471 -28.63 -4.13 16.46
CA THR A 471 -29.48 -3.01 16.04
C THR A 471 -28.75 -2.26 14.92
N ALA A 472 -29.02 -2.61 13.67
CA ALA A 472 -28.57 -1.80 12.54
C ALA A 472 -29.21 -0.41 12.68
N ALA A 473 -28.40 0.64 12.73
CA ALA A 473 -28.93 1.98 12.55
C ALA A 473 -29.50 2.01 11.12
N ALA A 474 -30.82 2.17 11.00
CA ALA A 474 -31.46 2.31 9.70
C ALA A 474 -30.83 3.51 8.99
N ALA A 475 -30.17 3.28 7.85
CA ALA A 475 -29.78 4.33 6.93
C ALA A 475 -31.06 5.10 6.58
N LYS A 476 -31.08 6.40 6.89
CA LYS A 476 -32.22 7.27 6.63
C LYS A 476 -32.06 7.98 5.29
#